data_AF-H3GZS1-F1
#
_entry.id   AF-H3GZS1-F1
#
_cell.length_a   1.000
_cell.length_b   1.000
_cell.length_c   1.000
_cell.angle_alpha   90.00
_cell.angle_beta   90.00
_cell.angle_gamma   90.00
#
_symmetry.space_group_name_H-M   'P 1'
#
loop_
_entity.id
_entity.type
_entity.pdbx_description
1 polymer ?
#
loop_
_entity_poly.entity_id
_entity_poly.type
_entity_poly.pdbx_seq_one_letter_code
_entity_poly.pdbx_strand_id
1 'polypeptide(L)'
;MSTNSSSSSAFAPRSARLSEDLHRFLDTLELNRDSNAVVHMRTGRRQLETFLLQQHGGARSFEQVLQKESLQWEELVAQARKDEDVRVQERPVLPELLTGLQVVHDIKVGRPGRPDDAVYLKSQYAREKLPRGNCIAEWQAPDGEKFFFPLVRGYRKFTGQEDDGELKKHKGNEEEELSRFFTKPQAQSKWVISTSKENGEAGHLAVLKRSDGEFVFVLGSKNTHLLVQSVEDIERAREAQKKDGGNDPFFAAAPIATAILRMLFALEPAKRTLLCEFLWQTRATASFEVLCPSHQHVQLLDYLSEDTPVFYGLSLMGFDPPVGADVCVNPVLLYEFMRALGVRTVTYDIAEFNLASFETALERSKCAYQHEGGVHLFLDEDATVIGMQKHKSIWYVCLRAIREKSKMFCRTLNSKKPPKGRAKPKSPKEALEDGKRSVQKRFQAIPGFLRISVELSDAYAALGKQFLEYLFEEELFRGAATGEEQEEKCKQVTKDVADLFPVVWKRFLEHTGLNDAIEQ
;
A
#
# COMPACT_ATOMS: atom_id res chain seq x y z
N MET A 1 44.65 21.56 28.14
CA MET A 1 43.57 21.93 27.20
C MET A 1 43.06 20.63 26.58
N SER A 2 41.96 20.10 27.12
CA SER A 2 41.30 18.91 26.57
C SER A 2 40.47 19.37 25.38
N THR A 3 40.85 18.96 24.17
CA THR A 3 40.03 19.13 22.97
C THR A 3 38.80 18.24 23.13
N ASN A 4 37.67 18.84 23.51
CA ASN A 4 36.36 18.22 23.37
C ASN A 4 36.18 17.86 21.89
N SER A 5 36.49 16.63 21.51
CA SER A 5 36.01 16.07 20.25
C SER A 5 34.50 15.89 20.42
N SER A 6 33.73 16.92 20.06
CA SER A 6 32.30 16.74 19.91
C SER A 6 32.11 15.65 18.86
N SER A 7 31.73 14.46 19.31
CA SER A 7 31.24 13.40 18.45
C SER A 7 30.20 14.02 17.53
N SER A 8 30.56 14.20 16.25
CA SER A 8 29.63 14.77 15.27
C SER A 8 28.59 13.69 14.97
N SER A 9 27.33 13.93 15.35
CA SER A 9 26.22 13.05 15.03
C SER A 9 26.21 12.68 13.54
N ALA A 10 25.77 11.47 13.20
CA ALA A 10 25.57 11.06 11.81
C ALA A 10 24.38 11.79 11.15
N PHE A 11 23.53 12.44 11.97
CA PHE A 11 22.29 13.05 11.54
C PHE A 11 22.30 14.56 11.73
N ALA A 12 21.53 15.27 10.91
CA ALA A 12 21.25 16.67 11.13
C ALA A 12 20.48 16.89 12.46
N PRO A 13 20.63 18.06 13.10
CA PRO A 13 19.89 18.39 14.31
C PRO A 13 18.39 18.45 14.05
N ARG A 14 17.61 18.18 15.10
CA ARG A 14 16.14 18.22 15.08
C ARG A 14 15.59 19.50 15.67
N SER A 15 14.40 19.86 15.25
CA SER A 15 13.63 20.99 15.77
C SER A 15 12.28 20.50 16.29
N ALA A 16 11.84 21.07 17.42
CA ALA A 16 10.50 20.85 17.97
C ALA A 16 9.41 21.63 17.23
N ARG A 17 9.78 22.36 16.17
CA ARG A 17 8.89 23.15 15.32
C ARG A 17 9.30 22.99 13.86
N LEU A 18 8.34 23.13 12.96
CA LEU A 18 8.61 23.28 11.54
C LEU A 18 9.50 24.50 11.28
N SER A 19 10.33 24.45 10.25
CA SER A 19 11.07 25.62 9.79
C SER A 19 10.13 26.73 9.34
N GLU A 20 10.59 27.98 9.41
CA GLU A 20 9.82 29.15 8.97
C GLU A 20 9.38 29.05 7.51
N ASP A 21 10.19 28.44 6.64
CA ASP A 21 9.84 28.23 5.24
C ASP A 21 8.66 27.26 5.08
N LEU A 22 8.67 26.16 5.83
CA LEU A 22 7.56 25.21 5.84
C LEU A 22 6.32 25.84 6.44
N HIS A 23 6.45 26.53 7.57
CA HIS A 23 5.33 27.20 8.23
C HIS A 23 4.66 28.20 7.29
N ARG A 24 5.44 29.09 6.67
CA ARG A 24 4.93 30.07 5.69
C ARG A 24 4.29 29.39 4.50
N PHE A 25 4.88 28.33 3.97
CA PHE A 25 4.28 27.60 2.85
C PHE A 25 2.92 27.01 3.23
N LEU A 26 2.81 26.34 4.39
CA LEU A 26 1.56 25.77 4.87
C LEU A 26 0.50 26.86 5.14
N ASP A 27 0.90 28.01 5.68
CA ASP A 27 0.02 29.17 5.86
C ASP A 27 -0.59 29.62 4.52
N THR A 28 0.20 29.65 3.44
CA THR A 28 -0.31 30.05 2.12
C THR A 28 -1.32 29.07 1.54
N LEU A 29 -1.29 27.78 1.92
CA LEU A 29 -2.24 26.78 1.42
C LEU A 29 -3.64 26.96 2.02
N GLU A 30 -3.70 27.46 3.26
CA GLU A 30 -4.96 27.75 3.96
C GLU A 30 -5.68 28.99 3.40
N LEU A 31 -4.95 29.88 2.71
CA LEU A 31 -5.53 31.09 2.13
C LEU A 31 -6.56 30.74 1.04
N ASN A 32 -7.71 31.42 1.06
CA ASN A 32 -8.79 31.28 0.09
C ASN A 32 -9.46 29.88 0.02
N ARG A 33 -9.27 29.04 1.04
CA ARG A 33 -10.01 27.78 1.18
C ARG A 33 -11.37 28.01 1.84
N ASP A 34 -12.33 27.15 1.54
CA ASP A 34 -13.63 27.17 2.21
C ASP A 34 -13.47 26.83 3.70
N SER A 35 -14.43 27.27 4.52
CA SER A 35 -14.36 27.14 5.98
C SER A 35 -14.21 25.70 6.44
N ASN A 36 -14.82 24.73 5.73
CA ASN A 36 -14.75 23.33 6.12
C ASN A 36 -13.35 22.79 5.86
N ALA A 37 -12.82 22.98 4.65
CA ALA A 37 -11.45 22.59 4.32
C ALA A 37 -10.43 23.17 5.31
N VAL A 38 -10.55 24.45 5.69
CA VAL A 38 -9.66 25.09 6.66
C VAL A 38 -9.68 24.40 8.02
N VAL A 39 -10.84 23.98 8.52
CA VAL A 39 -10.93 23.23 9.79
C VAL A 39 -10.13 21.93 9.72
N HIS A 40 -10.31 21.16 8.64
CA HIS A 40 -9.57 19.92 8.46
C HIS A 40 -8.06 20.15 8.31
N MET A 41 -7.66 21.17 7.54
CA MET A 41 -6.25 21.53 7.36
C MET A 41 -5.59 21.91 8.69
N ARG A 42 -6.24 22.74 9.50
CA ARG A 42 -5.74 23.17 10.81
C ARG A 42 -5.67 22.03 11.81
N THR A 43 -6.63 21.10 11.80
CA THR A 43 -6.55 19.90 12.63
C THR A 43 -5.34 19.05 12.25
N GLY A 44 -5.12 18.80 10.94
CA GLY A 44 -3.95 18.06 10.48
C GLY A 44 -2.63 18.74 10.88
N ARG A 45 -2.54 20.07 10.71
CA ARG A 45 -1.38 20.86 11.13
C ARG A 45 -1.09 20.73 12.62
N ARG A 46 -2.11 20.92 13.46
CA ARG A 46 -1.99 20.82 14.92
C ARG A 46 -1.51 19.44 15.35
N GLN A 47 -1.97 18.37 14.69
CA GLN A 47 -1.50 17.01 14.94
C GLN A 47 0.00 16.85 14.63
N LEU A 48 0.46 17.40 13.50
CA LEU A 48 1.89 17.42 13.12
C LEU A 48 2.73 18.21 14.14
N GLU A 49 2.30 19.42 14.50
CA GLU A 49 3.02 20.28 15.44
C GLU A 49 3.06 19.68 16.86
N THR A 50 1.96 19.05 17.29
CA THR A 50 1.91 18.32 18.56
C THR A 50 2.90 17.16 18.57
N PHE A 51 2.96 16.40 17.47
CA PHE A 51 3.93 15.32 17.31
C PHE A 51 5.38 15.82 17.39
N LEU A 52 5.71 16.91 16.68
CA LEU A 52 7.04 17.52 16.70
C LEU A 52 7.46 17.92 18.12
N LEU A 53 6.55 18.55 18.86
CA LEU A 53 6.79 18.94 20.25
C LEU A 53 7.01 17.72 21.15
N GLN A 54 6.21 16.67 21.03
CA GLN A 54 6.35 15.45 21.83
C GLN A 54 7.66 14.71 21.54
N GLN A 55 8.00 14.55 20.26
CA GLN A 55 9.16 13.78 19.83
C GLN A 55 10.47 14.54 20.05
N HIS A 56 10.52 15.80 19.61
CA HIS A 56 11.75 16.58 19.58
C HIS A 56 11.88 17.58 20.73
N GLY A 57 10.82 17.82 21.51
CA GLY A 57 10.85 18.70 22.67
C GLY A 57 11.96 18.30 23.66
N GLY A 58 12.80 19.28 24.01
CA GLY A 58 13.89 19.14 24.97
C GLY A 58 15.13 18.40 24.46
N ALA A 59 15.08 17.78 23.27
CA ALA A 59 16.23 17.09 22.68
C ALA A 59 17.17 18.09 21.97
N ARG A 60 18.47 17.90 22.16
CA ARG A 60 19.54 18.70 21.51
C ARG A 60 20.22 17.95 20.36
N SER A 61 20.02 16.64 20.28
CA SER A 61 20.58 15.80 19.22
C SER A 61 19.55 14.75 18.76
N PHE A 62 19.84 14.07 17.65
CA PHE A 62 18.97 13.01 17.16
C PHE A 62 19.01 11.78 18.07
N GLU A 63 20.18 11.44 18.62
CA GLU A 63 20.39 10.35 19.57
C GLU A 63 19.48 10.50 20.79
N GLN A 64 19.36 11.72 21.33
CA GLN A 64 18.44 11.99 22.45
C GLN A 64 16.97 11.82 22.08
N VAL A 65 16.60 12.02 20.82
CA VAL A 65 15.25 11.70 20.32
C VAL A 65 15.07 10.19 20.26
N LEU A 66 16.06 9.46 19.74
CA LEU A 66 16.01 7.99 19.61
C LEU A 66 15.95 7.32 20.98
N GLN A 67 16.75 7.78 21.94
CA GLN A 67 16.88 7.19 23.27
C GLN A 67 15.55 7.10 24.01
N LYS A 68 14.62 8.05 23.78
CA LYS A 68 13.29 8.07 24.40
C LYS A 68 12.48 6.81 24.13
N GLU A 69 12.55 6.28 22.91
CA GLU A 69 11.68 5.17 22.46
C GLU A 69 12.46 3.92 22.02
N SER A 70 13.80 3.97 21.99
CA SER A 70 14.64 2.91 21.41
C SER A 70 14.36 1.52 21.99
N LEU A 71 14.20 1.43 23.32
CA LEU A 71 13.87 0.17 23.99
C LEU A 71 12.52 -0.40 23.54
N GLN A 72 11.51 0.46 23.36
CA GLN A 72 10.18 0.03 22.91
C GLN A 72 10.23 -0.51 21.47
N TRP A 73 11.07 0.08 20.62
CA TRP A 73 11.29 -0.39 19.25
C TRP A 73 12.05 -1.73 19.21
N GLU A 74 13.06 -1.90 20.06
CA GLU A 74 13.77 -3.17 20.23
C GLU A 74 12.83 -4.28 20.69
N GLU A 75 12.00 -4.00 21.71
CA GLU A 75 11.00 -4.91 22.23
C GLU A 75 9.97 -5.30 21.15
N LEU A 76 9.52 -4.34 20.34
CA LEU A 76 8.60 -4.60 19.23
C LEU A 76 9.22 -5.55 18.19
N VAL A 77 10.49 -5.33 17.81
CA VAL A 77 11.21 -6.23 16.91
C VAL A 77 11.36 -7.62 17.53
N ALA A 78 11.73 -7.70 18.81
CA ALA A 78 11.88 -8.96 19.53
C ALA A 78 10.56 -9.72 19.65
N GLN A 79 9.45 -9.03 19.89
CA GLN A 79 8.11 -9.63 19.94
C GLN A 79 7.67 -10.11 18.56
N ALA A 80 7.90 -9.31 17.51
CA ALA A 80 7.58 -9.69 16.13
C ALA A 80 8.33 -10.94 15.65
N ARG A 81 9.56 -11.18 16.15
CA ARG A 81 10.33 -12.41 15.87
C ARG A 81 9.75 -13.65 16.53
N LYS A 82 9.09 -13.49 17.69
CA LYS A 82 8.48 -14.58 18.45
C LYS A 82 7.06 -14.91 17.97
N ASP A 83 6.41 -13.99 17.27
CA ASP A 83 5.04 -14.16 16.77
C ASP A 83 5.00 -15.08 15.54
N GLU A 84 4.19 -16.15 15.61
CA GLU A 84 4.06 -17.14 14.55
C GLU A 84 3.35 -16.63 13.29
N ASP A 85 2.59 -15.54 13.41
CA ASP A 85 1.83 -14.92 12.33
C ASP A 85 2.55 -13.71 11.73
N VAL A 86 3.74 -13.36 12.25
CA VAL A 86 4.58 -12.26 11.76
C VAL A 86 5.90 -12.81 11.21
N ARG A 87 6.47 -12.12 10.22
CA ARG A 87 7.79 -12.39 9.67
C ARG A 87 8.63 -11.14 9.76
N VAL A 88 9.80 -11.24 10.40
CA VAL A 88 10.82 -10.20 10.38
C VAL A 88 11.88 -10.57 9.36
N GLN A 89 12.23 -9.64 8.47
CA GLN A 89 13.28 -9.80 7.47
C GLN A 89 14.39 -8.80 7.77
N GLU A 90 15.55 -9.31 8.16
CA GLU A 90 16.76 -8.51 8.33
C GLU A 90 17.39 -8.25 6.97
N ARG A 91 17.81 -7.01 6.74
CA ARG A 91 18.40 -6.57 5.48
C ARG A 91 19.63 -5.71 5.72
N PRO A 92 20.80 -6.06 5.16
CA PRO A 92 21.92 -5.16 5.15
C PRO A 92 21.61 -3.92 4.29
N VAL A 93 22.03 -2.76 4.75
CA VAL A 93 21.97 -1.51 3.95
C VAL A 93 23.35 -1.16 3.42
N LEU A 94 23.41 -0.25 2.44
CA LEU A 94 24.66 0.29 1.93
C LEU A 94 25.31 1.18 3.01
N PRO A 95 26.47 0.78 3.59
CA PRO A 95 27.05 1.43 4.77
C PRO A 95 27.48 2.88 4.53
N GLU A 96 27.79 3.25 3.29
CA GLU A 96 28.21 4.60 2.89
C GLU A 96 27.06 5.63 2.90
N LEU A 97 25.81 5.20 2.89
CA LEU A 97 24.67 6.11 2.88
C LEU A 97 24.48 6.78 4.24
N LEU A 98 24.74 6.04 5.33
CA LEU A 98 24.57 6.52 6.68
C LEU A 98 25.44 5.73 7.66
N THR A 99 26.49 6.38 8.18
CA THR A 99 27.44 5.77 9.11
C THR A 99 26.73 5.16 10.32
N GLY A 100 27.07 3.92 10.62
CA GLY A 100 26.53 3.16 11.77
C GLY A 100 25.22 2.43 11.49
N LEU A 101 24.52 2.72 10.38
CA LEU A 101 23.31 1.98 10.01
C LEU A 101 23.72 0.82 9.12
N GLN A 102 23.60 -0.39 9.64
CA GLN A 102 24.00 -1.60 8.91
C GLN A 102 22.82 -2.49 8.57
N VAL A 103 21.82 -2.55 9.42
CA VAL A 103 20.69 -3.48 9.29
C VAL A 103 19.37 -2.75 9.46
N VAL A 104 18.40 -3.13 8.65
CA VAL A 104 16.99 -2.78 8.84
C VAL A 104 16.15 -4.04 8.98
N HIS A 105 15.06 -3.93 9.73
CA HIS A 105 14.12 -4.99 10.05
C HIS A 105 12.78 -4.67 9.39
N ASP A 106 12.50 -5.29 8.24
CA ASP A 106 11.17 -5.24 7.63
C ASP A 106 10.23 -6.21 8.35
N ILE A 107 9.17 -5.70 8.95
CA ILE A 107 8.19 -6.47 9.70
C ILE A 107 6.93 -6.66 8.85
N LYS A 108 6.66 -7.90 8.49
CA LYS A 108 5.51 -8.31 7.67
C LYS A 108 4.53 -9.14 8.50
N VAL A 109 3.28 -8.69 8.57
CA VAL A 109 2.17 -9.48 9.11
C VAL A 109 1.68 -10.48 8.05
N GLY A 110 1.36 -11.70 8.48
CA GLY A 110 0.91 -12.80 7.62
C GLY A 110 2.04 -13.65 7.05
N ARG A 111 1.69 -14.87 6.63
CA ARG A 111 2.63 -15.87 6.07
C ARG A 111 2.01 -16.56 4.85
N PRO A 112 2.81 -17.24 4.00
CA PRO A 112 2.24 -18.04 2.92
C PRO A 112 1.15 -18.99 3.44
N GLY A 113 -0.06 -18.89 2.90
CA GLY A 113 -1.23 -19.66 3.34
C GLY A 113 -2.00 -19.10 4.54
N ARG A 114 -1.54 -18.01 5.17
CA ARG A 114 -2.25 -17.25 6.22
C ARG A 114 -2.28 -15.76 5.84
N PRO A 115 -3.34 -15.27 5.18
CA PRO A 115 -3.45 -13.87 4.81
C PRO A 115 -3.41 -12.97 6.05
N ASP A 116 -2.86 -11.78 5.90
CA ASP A 116 -2.67 -10.85 7.02
C ASP A 116 -4.01 -10.33 7.57
N ASP A 117 -5.07 -10.25 6.75
CA ASP A 117 -6.41 -9.86 7.18
C ASP A 117 -6.90 -10.66 8.40
N ALA A 118 -6.70 -11.99 8.42
CA ALA A 118 -7.10 -12.84 9.53
C ALA A 118 -6.34 -12.54 10.84
N VAL A 119 -5.06 -12.16 10.72
CA VAL A 119 -4.21 -11.81 11.87
C VAL A 119 -4.69 -10.50 12.48
N TYR A 120 -4.96 -9.49 11.65
CA TYR A 120 -5.48 -8.21 12.10
C TYR A 120 -6.89 -8.29 12.70
N LEU A 121 -7.75 -9.18 12.20
CA LEU A 121 -9.09 -9.38 12.78
C LEU A 121 -9.01 -9.94 14.21
N LYS A 122 -8.05 -10.83 14.48
CA LYS A 122 -7.87 -11.49 15.78
C LYS A 122 -7.04 -10.67 16.78
N SER A 123 -6.00 -9.98 16.32
CA SER A 123 -4.98 -9.38 17.19
C SER A 123 -5.09 -7.86 17.27
N GLN A 124 -5.47 -7.35 18.45
CA GLN A 124 -5.44 -5.91 18.75
C GLN A 124 -4.01 -5.36 18.65
N TYR A 125 -3.03 -6.11 19.17
CA TYR A 125 -1.61 -5.74 19.08
C TYR A 125 -1.18 -5.52 17.62
N ALA A 126 -1.59 -6.41 16.70
CA ALA A 126 -1.29 -6.23 15.28
C ALA A 126 -1.91 -4.93 14.73
N ARG A 127 -3.18 -4.65 15.05
CA ARG A 127 -3.88 -3.44 14.59
C ARG A 127 -3.21 -2.15 15.08
N GLU A 128 -2.70 -2.14 16.32
CA GLU A 128 -2.14 -0.94 16.95
C GLU A 128 -0.64 -0.75 16.65
N LYS A 129 0.14 -1.84 16.66
CA LYS A 129 1.60 -1.78 16.68
C LYS A 129 2.25 -2.24 15.38
N LEU A 130 1.55 -2.99 14.52
CA LEU A 130 2.10 -3.55 13.28
C LEU A 130 1.43 -2.97 12.03
N PRO A 131 1.77 -1.73 11.61
CA PRO A 131 1.23 -1.14 10.39
C PRO A 131 1.63 -1.93 9.13
N ARG A 132 0.91 -1.71 8.03
CA ARG A 132 1.28 -2.26 6.72
C ARG A 132 2.36 -1.36 6.11
N GLY A 133 3.61 -1.83 6.08
CA GLY A 133 4.79 -1.01 5.81
C GLY A 133 5.48 -0.66 7.12
N ASN A 134 6.30 -1.57 7.66
CA ASN A 134 6.94 -1.36 8.95
C ASN A 134 8.42 -1.73 8.84
N CYS A 135 9.28 -0.72 8.82
CA CYS A 135 10.73 -0.88 8.66
C CYS A 135 11.42 -0.20 9.86
N ILE A 136 12.13 -0.99 10.67
CA ILE A 136 12.82 -0.52 11.87
C ILE A 136 14.33 -0.58 11.61
N ALA A 137 15.04 0.54 11.82
CA ALA A 137 16.48 0.60 11.80
C ALA A 137 17.08 -0.02 13.06
N GLU A 138 18.22 -0.66 12.90
CA GLU A 138 19.18 -0.94 13.95
C GLU A 138 20.45 -0.14 13.66
N TRP A 139 20.68 0.91 14.43
CA TRP A 139 21.77 1.87 14.22
C TRP A 139 22.76 1.85 15.37
N GLN A 140 24.05 1.75 15.06
CA GLN A 140 25.12 1.87 16.03
C GLN A 140 25.70 3.29 15.99
N ALA A 141 25.56 4.02 17.09
CA ALA A 141 26.12 5.35 17.26
C ALA A 141 27.65 5.32 17.35
N PRO A 142 28.34 6.46 17.14
CA PRO A 142 29.81 6.53 17.18
C PRO A 142 30.43 6.13 18.53
N ASP A 143 29.69 6.28 19.63
CA ASP A 143 30.09 5.87 20.98
C ASP A 143 29.85 4.37 21.26
N GLY A 144 29.30 3.65 20.28
CA GLY A 144 28.99 2.23 20.37
C GLY A 144 27.58 1.92 20.89
N GLU A 145 26.80 2.92 21.33
CA GLU A 145 25.41 2.72 21.75
C GLU A 145 24.56 2.28 20.56
N LYS A 146 23.63 1.35 20.79
CA LYS A 146 22.75 0.80 19.76
C LYS A 146 21.34 1.32 19.94
N PHE A 147 20.79 1.90 18.88
CA PHE A 147 19.44 2.45 18.83
C PHE A 147 18.55 1.69 17.85
N PHE A 148 17.29 1.52 18.23
CA PHE A 148 16.23 1.06 17.34
C PHE A 148 15.23 2.18 17.09
N PHE A 149 14.85 2.40 15.84
CA PHE A 149 13.86 3.41 15.51
C PHE A 149 13.20 3.15 14.16
N PRO A 150 11.96 3.62 13.96
CA PRO A 150 11.26 3.44 12.70
C PRO A 150 11.88 4.30 11.61
N LEU A 151 12.12 3.66 10.47
CA LEU A 151 12.42 4.30 9.19
C LEU A 151 11.17 4.48 8.34
N VAL A 152 10.24 3.53 8.41
CA VAL A 152 8.95 3.56 7.73
C VAL A 152 7.89 3.02 8.68
N ARG A 153 6.80 3.77 8.82
CA ARG A 153 5.52 3.29 9.38
C ARG A 153 4.41 3.72 8.44
N GLY A 154 3.91 2.82 7.61
CA GLY A 154 2.73 3.03 6.78
C GLY A 154 1.45 3.09 7.62
N TYR A 155 0.30 3.09 6.94
CA TYR A 155 -0.99 3.09 7.62
C TYR A 155 -1.24 1.81 8.42
N ARG A 156 -1.98 1.98 9.53
CA ARG A 156 -2.61 0.86 10.23
C ARG A 156 -3.51 0.11 9.25
N LYS A 157 -3.71 -1.17 9.52
CA LYS A 157 -4.68 -1.95 8.76
C LYS A 157 -6.07 -1.33 8.97
N PHE A 158 -6.76 -1.08 7.87
CA PHE A 158 -8.20 -0.82 7.85
C PHE A 158 -8.93 -1.89 7.03
N THR A 159 -10.23 -2.03 7.26
CA THR A 159 -11.06 -3.02 6.59
C THR A 159 -12.22 -2.39 5.84
N GLY A 160 -13.03 -3.21 5.18
CA GLY A 160 -14.15 -2.81 4.34
C GLY A 160 -15.04 -4.01 4.05
N GLN A 161 -16.02 -3.87 3.16
CA GLN A 161 -16.72 -5.04 2.62
C GLN A 161 -15.67 -5.99 2.02
N GLU A 162 -15.58 -7.21 2.55
CA GLU A 162 -14.46 -8.11 2.26
C GLU A 162 -14.56 -8.67 0.84
N ASP A 163 -13.41 -8.66 0.13
CA ASP A 163 -13.25 -9.19 -1.23
C ASP A 163 -13.36 -10.71 -1.32
N ASP A 164 -13.03 -11.42 -0.25
CA ASP A 164 -12.66 -12.81 -0.31
C ASP A 164 -13.55 -13.66 0.58
N GLY A 165 -14.68 -14.09 0.02
CA GLY A 165 -15.51 -15.20 0.53
C GLY A 165 -14.79 -16.56 0.64
N GLU A 166 -13.45 -16.58 0.68
CA GLU A 166 -12.68 -17.71 1.24
C GLU A 166 -12.66 -17.67 2.77
N LEU A 167 -12.97 -16.52 3.39
CA LEU A 167 -13.32 -16.47 4.80
C LEU A 167 -14.69 -17.13 5.00
N LYS A 168 -14.69 -18.13 5.88
CA LYS A 168 -15.83 -18.98 6.24
C LYS A 168 -17.10 -18.15 6.41
N LYS A 169 -18.26 -18.69 5.97
CA LYS A 169 -19.63 -18.23 6.29
C LYS A 169 -19.62 -17.29 7.52
N HIS A 170 -19.72 -15.98 7.29
CA HIS A 170 -19.69 -14.97 8.34
C HIS A 170 -20.70 -15.37 9.42
N LYS A 171 -20.19 -15.62 10.63
CA LYS A 171 -21.02 -15.88 11.83
C LYS A 171 -21.16 -14.64 12.73
N GLY A 172 -20.45 -13.55 12.40
CA GLY A 172 -20.45 -12.30 13.15
C GLY A 172 -21.18 -11.18 12.43
N ASN A 173 -21.50 -10.11 13.16
CA ASN A 173 -22.07 -8.88 12.60
C ASN A 173 -20.94 -8.07 11.91
N GLU A 174 -21.10 -7.72 10.62
CA GLU A 174 -20.14 -6.90 9.85
C GLU A 174 -19.75 -5.62 10.59
N GLU A 175 -20.71 -5.01 11.30
CA GLU A 175 -20.51 -3.80 12.09
C GLU A 175 -19.55 -4.04 13.28
N GLU A 176 -19.65 -5.21 13.92
CA GLU A 176 -18.76 -5.58 15.03
C GLU A 176 -17.32 -5.74 14.54
N GLU A 177 -17.12 -6.38 13.37
CA GLU A 177 -15.79 -6.53 12.78
C GLU A 177 -15.18 -5.19 12.35
N LEU A 178 -15.99 -4.33 11.72
CA LEU A 178 -15.57 -2.98 11.32
C LEU A 178 -15.17 -2.13 12.54
N SER A 179 -15.94 -2.21 13.64
CA SER A 179 -15.70 -1.44 14.86
C SER A 179 -14.31 -1.68 15.47
N ARG A 180 -13.70 -2.85 15.25
CA ARG A 180 -12.34 -3.19 15.73
C ARG A 180 -11.23 -2.35 15.10
N PHE A 181 -11.52 -1.70 13.97
CA PHE A 181 -10.61 -0.83 13.24
C PHE A 181 -10.89 0.66 13.45
N PHE A 182 -11.84 0.97 14.33
CA PHE A 182 -12.21 2.33 14.71
C PHE A 182 -11.78 2.61 16.15
N THR A 183 -11.41 3.86 16.43
CA THR A 183 -11.12 4.34 17.78
C THR A 183 -12.36 4.85 18.50
N LYS A 184 -13.42 5.19 17.74
CA LYS A 184 -14.75 5.58 18.24
C LYS A 184 -15.84 4.96 17.36
N PRO A 185 -17.07 4.73 17.87
CA PRO A 185 -18.17 4.24 17.04
C PRO A 185 -18.40 5.11 15.80
N GLN A 186 -18.67 4.50 14.64
CA GLN A 186 -18.93 5.22 13.39
C GLN A 186 -20.11 6.21 13.51
N ALA A 187 -21.08 5.92 14.37
CA ALA A 187 -22.20 6.83 14.67
C ALA A 187 -21.77 8.18 15.27
N GLN A 188 -20.53 8.31 15.77
CA GLN A 188 -19.96 9.57 16.25
C GLN A 188 -19.25 10.38 15.13
N SER A 189 -19.35 9.94 13.88
CA SER A 189 -18.77 10.67 12.76
C SER A 189 -19.57 11.94 12.50
N LYS A 190 -18.88 13.08 12.45
CA LYS A 190 -19.42 14.36 11.98
C LYS A 190 -19.07 14.61 10.51
N TRP A 191 -17.94 14.09 10.05
CA TRP A 191 -17.45 14.29 8.69
C TRP A 191 -17.03 12.98 8.05
N VAL A 192 -17.02 12.95 6.73
CA VAL A 192 -16.41 11.90 5.93
C VAL A 192 -15.53 12.52 4.86
N ILE A 193 -14.28 12.06 4.76
CA ILE A 193 -13.40 12.34 3.63
C ILE A 193 -13.43 11.11 2.73
N SER A 194 -13.87 11.27 1.49
CA SER A 194 -13.94 10.17 0.52
C SER A 194 -12.83 10.33 -0.50
N THR A 195 -12.03 9.30 -0.74
CA THR A 195 -10.96 9.30 -1.74
C THR A 195 -11.17 8.22 -2.80
N SER A 196 -10.59 8.44 -3.98
CA SER A 196 -10.45 7.39 -4.98
C SER A 196 -9.56 6.27 -4.44
N LYS A 197 -9.95 5.02 -4.69
CA LYS A 197 -9.05 3.88 -4.51
C LYS A 197 -8.36 3.58 -5.84
N GLU A 198 -7.13 4.07 -5.97
CA GLU A 198 -6.25 3.76 -7.09
C GLU A 198 -5.92 2.25 -7.14
N ASN A 199 -5.63 1.74 -8.34
CA ASN A 199 -5.36 0.32 -8.58
C ASN A 199 -3.89 0.08 -8.98
N GLY A 200 -2.99 0.05 -8.00
CA GLY A 200 -1.56 -0.14 -8.22
C GLY A 200 -0.90 -0.93 -7.09
N GLU A 201 0.36 -0.62 -6.82
CA GLU A 201 1.16 -1.22 -5.75
C GLU A 201 1.46 -0.21 -4.65
N ALA A 202 1.26 -0.61 -3.39
CA ALA A 202 1.53 0.26 -2.26
C ALA A 202 3.03 0.53 -2.10
N GLY A 203 3.39 1.82 -2.10
CA GLY A 203 4.74 2.34 -1.95
C GLY A 203 4.88 3.32 -0.78
N HIS A 204 6.07 3.41 -0.22
CA HIS A 204 6.37 4.31 0.90
C HIS A 204 7.60 5.17 0.60
N LEU A 205 7.59 6.38 1.14
CA LEU A 205 8.72 7.31 1.19
C LEU A 205 8.88 7.88 2.59
N ALA A 206 10.10 7.80 3.09
CA ALA A 206 10.56 8.55 4.25
C ALA A 206 11.92 9.16 3.96
N VAL A 207 12.28 10.19 4.73
CA VAL A 207 13.50 10.96 4.51
C VAL A 207 14.30 11.03 5.81
N LEU A 208 15.58 10.68 5.71
CA LEU A 208 16.61 10.97 6.69
C LEU A 208 17.47 12.13 6.18
N LYS A 209 18.06 12.90 7.09
CA LYS A 209 19.00 13.96 6.77
C LYS A 209 20.30 13.75 7.55
N ARG A 210 21.39 13.63 6.81
CA ARG A 210 22.75 13.49 7.32
C ARG A 210 23.23 14.79 7.94
N SER A 211 24.30 14.72 8.72
CA SER A 211 24.90 15.89 9.36
C SER A 211 25.55 16.88 8.39
N ASP A 212 25.93 16.43 7.19
CA ASP A 212 26.37 17.30 6.08
C ASP A 212 25.20 17.98 5.34
N GLY A 213 23.97 17.67 5.73
CA GLY A 213 22.76 18.24 5.15
C GLY A 213 22.16 17.45 3.99
N GLU A 214 22.84 16.40 3.52
CA GLU A 214 22.35 15.56 2.43
C GLU A 214 21.19 14.67 2.89
N PHE A 215 20.25 14.43 1.97
CA PHE A 215 19.11 13.56 2.22
C PHE A 215 19.44 12.11 1.88
N VAL A 216 18.87 11.19 2.65
CA VAL A 216 18.83 9.75 2.37
C VAL A 216 17.37 9.32 2.38
N PHE A 217 16.94 8.65 1.32
CA PHE A 217 15.56 8.23 1.13
C PHE A 217 15.39 6.79 1.58
N VAL A 218 14.32 6.53 2.33
CA VAL A 218 13.85 5.18 2.61
C VAL A 218 12.63 4.94 1.76
N LEU A 219 12.74 4.00 0.82
CA LEU A 219 11.75 3.75 -0.22
C LEU A 219 11.42 2.27 -0.29
N GLY A 220 10.22 1.93 -0.74
CA GLY A 220 9.91 0.53 -1.00
C GLY A 220 8.43 0.21 -1.05
N SER A 221 8.16 -1.09 -1.09
CA SER A 221 6.81 -1.66 -1.12
C SER A 221 6.21 -1.79 0.28
N LYS A 222 4.97 -2.28 0.37
CA LYS A 222 4.33 -2.71 1.63
C LYS A 222 5.23 -3.54 2.58
N ASN A 223 6.11 -4.40 2.07
CA ASN A 223 6.81 -5.39 2.91
C ASN A 223 8.34 -5.34 2.83
N THR A 224 8.90 -4.50 1.96
CA THR A 224 10.33 -4.49 1.67
C THR A 224 10.76 -3.07 1.36
N HIS A 225 11.76 -2.57 2.07
CA HIS A 225 12.31 -1.23 1.88
C HIS A 225 13.82 -1.23 1.68
N LEU A 226 14.32 -0.16 1.06
CA LEU A 226 15.73 0.11 0.77
C LEU A 226 16.06 1.56 1.09
N LEU A 227 17.33 1.81 1.41
CA LEU A 227 17.88 3.14 1.62
C LEU A 227 18.69 3.55 0.40
N VAL A 228 18.48 4.76 -0.10
CA VAL A 228 19.12 5.26 -1.32
C VAL A 228 19.30 6.78 -1.28
N GLN A 229 20.26 7.28 -2.05
CA GLN A 229 20.39 8.68 -2.45
C GLN A 229 20.19 8.86 -3.96
N SER A 230 20.35 7.81 -4.75
CA SER A 230 20.27 7.80 -6.21
C SER A 230 19.56 6.56 -6.75
N VAL A 231 19.25 6.54 -8.04
CA VAL A 231 18.63 5.36 -8.70
C VAL A 231 19.65 4.21 -8.75
N GLU A 232 20.92 4.55 -8.92
CA GLU A 232 22.04 3.60 -8.95
C GLU A 232 22.14 2.82 -7.63
N ASP A 233 21.85 3.48 -6.50
CA ASP A 233 21.83 2.83 -5.19
C ASP A 233 20.79 1.71 -5.08
N ILE A 234 19.69 1.80 -5.82
CA ILE A 234 18.67 0.74 -5.88
C ILE A 234 19.31 -0.52 -6.46
N GLU A 235 20.02 -0.40 -7.59
CA GLU A 235 20.69 -1.53 -8.22
C GLU A 235 21.84 -2.07 -7.36
N ARG A 236 22.64 -1.19 -6.75
CA ARG A 236 23.70 -1.61 -5.81
C ARG A 236 23.13 -2.38 -4.61
N ALA A 237 22.02 -1.92 -4.03
CA ALA A 237 21.35 -2.62 -2.94
C ALA A 237 20.80 -3.99 -3.38
N ARG A 238 20.27 -4.09 -4.61
CA ARG A 238 19.83 -5.37 -5.20
C ARG A 238 20.98 -6.34 -5.38
N GLU A 239 22.08 -5.89 -5.98
CA GLU A 239 23.28 -6.70 -6.20
C GLU A 239 23.88 -7.19 -4.88
N ALA A 240 24.00 -6.32 -3.88
CA ALA A 240 24.54 -6.67 -2.57
C ALA A 240 23.73 -7.77 -1.84
N GLN A 241 22.43 -7.91 -2.13
CA GLN A 241 21.57 -8.92 -1.50
C GLN A 241 21.23 -10.12 -2.41
N LYS A 242 21.57 -10.06 -3.70
CA LYS A 242 21.48 -11.21 -4.59
C LYS A 242 22.56 -12.22 -4.18
N LYS A 243 22.17 -13.20 -3.37
CA LYS A 243 23.00 -14.38 -3.11
C LYS A 243 23.14 -15.18 -4.42
N ASP A 244 24.27 -15.83 -4.63
CA ASP A 244 24.48 -16.74 -5.76
C ASP A 244 23.33 -17.75 -5.88
N GLY A 245 22.54 -17.64 -6.95
CA GLY A 245 21.38 -18.51 -7.23
C GLY A 245 20.10 -18.21 -6.42
N GLY A 246 20.05 -17.13 -5.64
CA GLY A 246 18.87 -16.71 -4.88
C GLY A 246 17.90 -15.80 -5.65
N ASN A 247 16.64 -15.75 -5.22
CA ASN A 247 15.68 -14.77 -5.72
C ASN A 247 16.03 -13.36 -5.24
N ASP A 248 15.92 -12.38 -6.13
CA ASP A 248 16.06 -10.96 -5.79
C ASP A 248 15.00 -10.54 -4.75
N PRO A 249 15.41 -10.19 -3.52
CA PRO A 249 14.46 -9.89 -2.47
C PRO A 249 13.75 -8.53 -2.65
N PHE A 250 14.26 -7.69 -3.54
CA PHE A 250 13.70 -6.38 -3.88
C PHE A 250 12.92 -6.38 -5.20
N PHE A 251 12.69 -7.55 -5.82
CA PHE A 251 12.02 -7.65 -7.12
C PHE A 251 10.75 -6.78 -7.23
N ALA A 252 9.89 -6.80 -6.21
CA ALA A 252 8.68 -5.97 -6.18
C ALA A 252 8.92 -4.54 -5.67
N ALA A 253 9.89 -4.34 -4.78
CA ALA A 253 10.13 -3.03 -4.14
C ALA A 253 10.95 -2.07 -5.01
N ALA A 254 11.85 -2.59 -5.85
CA ALA A 254 12.75 -1.78 -6.66
C ALA A 254 12.04 -0.93 -7.73
N PRO A 255 11.06 -1.46 -8.50
CA PRO A 255 10.29 -0.62 -9.44
C PRO A 255 9.53 0.50 -8.72
N ILE A 256 8.89 0.19 -7.59
CA ILE A 256 8.16 1.15 -6.76
C ILE A 256 9.11 2.25 -6.23
N ALA A 257 10.25 1.85 -5.67
CA ALA A 257 11.25 2.80 -5.17
C ALA A 257 11.79 3.68 -6.30
N THR A 258 12.03 3.11 -7.49
CA THR A 258 12.50 3.84 -8.66
C THR A 258 11.47 4.88 -9.12
N ALA A 259 10.19 4.50 -9.20
CA ALA A 259 9.11 5.40 -9.60
C ALA A 259 8.98 6.59 -8.64
N ILE A 260 9.01 6.33 -7.33
CA ILE A 260 8.94 7.38 -6.31
C ILE A 260 10.17 8.30 -6.36
N LEU A 261 11.38 7.73 -6.50
CA LEU A 261 12.61 8.52 -6.55
C LEU A 261 12.68 9.39 -7.81
N ARG A 262 12.25 8.87 -8.97
CA ARG A 262 12.14 9.64 -10.22
C ARG A 262 11.14 10.78 -10.08
N MET A 263 9.96 10.52 -9.51
CA MET A 263 8.98 11.56 -9.22
C MET A 263 9.58 12.65 -8.32
N LEU A 264 10.28 12.27 -7.25
CA LEU A 264 10.94 13.22 -6.34
C LEU A 264 11.99 14.08 -7.06
N PHE A 265 12.78 13.49 -7.95
CA PHE A 265 13.81 14.20 -8.71
C PHE A 265 13.29 15.01 -9.90
N ALA A 266 12.08 14.72 -10.38
CA ALA A 266 11.39 15.53 -11.37
C ALA A 266 10.77 16.81 -10.80
N LEU A 267 10.60 16.91 -9.47
CA LEU A 267 10.12 18.13 -8.83
C LEU A 267 11.13 19.28 -9.01
N GLU A 268 10.61 20.51 -9.08
CA GLU A 268 11.46 21.71 -9.04
C GLU A 268 12.36 21.68 -7.78
N PRO A 269 13.65 22.07 -7.88
CA PRO A 269 14.60 21.90 -6.77
C PRO A 269 14.12 22.49 -5.43
N ALA A 270 13.48 23.67 -5.45
CA ALA A 270 12.93 24.29 -4.25
C ALA A 270 11.77 23.48 -3.63
N LYS A 271 10.86 22.96 -4.47
CA LYS A 271 9.73 22.11 -4.03
C LYS A 271 10.23 20.77 -3.51
N ARG A 272 11.22 20.17 -4.18
CA ARG A 272 11.90 18.95 -3.72
C ARG A 272 12.51 19.15 -2.35
N THR A 273 13.30 20.20 -2.14
CA THR A 273 13.89 20.51 -0.84
C THR A 273 12.80 20.71 0.22
N LEU A 274 11.71 21.42 -0.11
CA LEU A 274 10.61 21.63 0.83
C LEU A 274 9.94 20.30 1.24
N LEU A 275 9.71 19.38 0.30
CA LEU A 275 9.18 18.04 0.59
C LEU A 275 10.13 17.23 1.48
N CYS A 276 11.42 17.23 1.15
CA CYS A 276 12.43 16.50 1.92
C CYS A 276 12.57 17.05 3.33
N GLU A 277 12.58 18.38 3.49
CA GLU A 277 12.57 19.04 4.80
C GLU A 277 11.32 18.70 5.59
N PHE A 278 10.15 18.73 4.94
CA PHE A 278 8.90 18.38 5.60
C PHE A 278 8.93 16.95 6.14
N LEU A 279 9.21 15.96 5.30
CA LEU A 279 9.23 14.55 5.69
C LEU A 279 10.32 14.24 6.72
N TRP A 280 11.49 14.89 6.59
CA TRP A 280 12.54 14.84 7.58
C TRP A 280 12.01 15.37 8.92
N GLN A 281 11.63 16.65 8.98
CA GLN A 281 11.27 17.33 10.22
C GLN A 281 10.10 16.63 10.92
N THR A 282 9.05 16.24 10.21
CA THR A 282 7.87 15.57 10.79
C THR A 282 8.04 14.08 11.04
N ARG A 283 9.21 13.49 10.72
CA ARG A 283 9.46 12.03 10.77
C ARG A 283 8.27 11.23 10.23
N ALA A 284 7.87 11.56 9.01
CA ALA A 284 6.66 11.04 8.43
C ALA A 284 6.92 10.06 7.30
N THR A 285 6.05 9.08 7.16
CA THR A 285 6.00 8.18 6.00
C THR A 285 4.92 8.69 5.07
N ALA A 286 5.32 9.17 3.89
CA ALA A 286 4.40 9.39 2.78
C ALA A 286 4.06 8.05 2.12
N SER A 287 2.77 7.80 1.91
CA SER A 287 2.26 6.58 1.31
C SER A 287 1.67 6.85 -0.08
N PHE A 288 2.01 5.99 -1.02
CA PHE A 288 1.68 6.11 -2.44
C PHE A 288 1.03 4.82 -2.95
N GLU A 289 0.10 4.95 -3.87
CA GLU A 289 -0.25 3.86 -4.80
C GLU A 289 0.57 4.10 -6.08
N VAL A 290 1.46 3.19 -6.44
CA VAL A 290 2.24 3.28 -7.68
C VAL A 290 1.49 2.55 -8.77
N LEU A 291 0.99 3.31 -9.74
CA LEU A 291 0.32 2.77 -10.92
C LEU A 291 1.38 2.25 -11.89
N CYS A 292 1.39 0.94 -12.17
CA CYS A 292 2.43 0.30 -12.98
C CYS A 292 1.88 -0.20 -14.32
N PRO A 293 2.08 0.50 -15.46
CA PRO A 293 1.56 0.06 -16.76
C PRO A 293 2.11 -1.31 -17.20
N SER A 294 3.28 -1.69 -16.70
CA SER A 294 3.92 -2.99 -16.94
C SER A 294 3.47 -4.11 -15.97
N HIS A 295 2.71 -3.76 -14.92
CA HIS A 295 2.17 -4.69 -13.92
C HIS A 295 0.79 -4.22 -13.43
N GLN A 296 -0.24 -4.48 -14.24
CA GLN A 296 -1.61 -4.04 -14.03
C GLN A 296 -2.45 -5.12 -13.36
N HIS A 297 -3.31 -4.70 -12.41
CA HIS A 297 -4.19 -5.62 -11.69
C HIS A 297 -5.50 -5.81 -12.46
N VAL A 298 -6.38 -4.80 -12.46
CA VAL A 298 -7.72 -4.88 -13.06
C VAL A 298 -8.04 -3.64 -13.89
N GLN A 299 -7.63 -2.45 -13.46
CA GLN A 299 -7.83 -1.24 -14.26
C GLN A 299 -6.79 -1.15 -15.37
N LEU A 300 -7.25 -0.71 -16.56
CA LEU A 300 -6.38 -0.46 -17.69
C LEU A 300 -5.61 0.85 -17.48
N LEU A 301 -4.30 0.80 -17.64
CA LEU A 301 -3.38 1.93 -17.47
C LEU A 301 -2.68 2.32 -18.79
N ASP A 302 -3.34 2.12 -19.94
CA ASP A 302 -2.78 2.39 -21.27
C ASP A 302 -2.55 3.89 -21.56
N TYR A 303 -3.13 4.77 -20.74
CA TYR A 303 -2.90 6.22 -20.76
C TYR A 303 -1.59 6.64 -20.06
N LEU A 304 -0.88 5.71 -19.40
CA LEU A 304 0.38 5.96 -18.70
C LEU A 304 1.54 5.28 -19.44
N SER A 305 2.61 6.04 -19.70
CA SER A 305 3.84 5.51 -20.30
C SER A 305 4.85 5.01 -19.27
N GLU A 306 4.70 5.38 -18.00
CA GLU A 306 5.64 5.06 -16.93
C GLU A 306 4.94 4.83 -15.59
N ASP A 307 5.64 4.15 -14.68
CA ASP A 307 5.16 3.90 -13.33
C ASP A 307 4.94 5.24 -12.60
N THR A 308 3.71 5.47 -12.14
CA THR A 308 3.26 6.78 -11.65
C THR A 308 2.83 6.69 -10.19
N PRO A 309 3.58 7.27 -9.24
CA PRO A 309 3.16 7.35 -7.85
C PRO A 309 1.99 8.31 -7.64
N VAL A 310 0.97 7.87 -6.89
CA VAL A 310 -0.18 8.68 -6.47
C VAL A 310 -0.24 8.71 -4.95
N PHE A 311 0.00 9.87 -4.35
CA PHE A 311 -0.01 10.05 -2.90
C PHE A 311 -1.43 9.91 -2.34
N TYR A 312 -1.60 9.07 -1.31
CA TYR A 312 -2.89 8.87 -0.64
C TYR A 312 -2.89 9.19 0.85
N GLY A 313 -1.73 9.43 1.47
CA GLY A 313 -1.72 9.68 2.90
C GLY A 313 -0.36 9.69 3.57
N LEU A 314 -0.34 10.06 4.85
CA LEU A 314 0.86 10.20 5.64
C LEU A 314 0.65 9.72 7.07
N SER A 315 1.62 8.95 7.57
CA SER A 315 1.65 8.44 8.95
C SER A 315 2.89 8.93 9.69
N LEU A 316 2.73 9.10 11.00
CA LEU A 316 3.77 9.57 11.91
C LEU A 316 4.57 8.40 12.49
N MET A 317 5.88 8.58 12.64
CA MET A 317 6.80 7.55 13.13
C MET A 317 7.14 7.68 14.63
N GLY A 318 6.14 7.90 15.48
CA GLY A 318 6.29 7.75 16.94
C GLY A 318 5.81 6.38 17.39
N PHE A 319 6.31 5.85 18.51
CA PHE A 319 5.84 4.57 19.03
C PHE A 319 4.35 4.64 19.40
N ASP A 320 3.99 5.74 20.07
CA ASP A 320 2.62 6.13 20.38
C ASP A 320 2.26 7.40 19.59
N PRO A 321 1.18 7.38 18.77
CA PRO A 321 0.75 8.54 18.03
C PRO A 321 0.19 9.63 18.96
N PRO A 322 0.25 10.91 18.58
CA PRO A 322 -0.39 11.97 19.36
C PRO A 322 -1.91 11.76 19.35
N VAL A 323 -2.57 12.27 20.40
CA VAL A 323 -4.04 12.21 20.52
C VAL A 323 -4.69 12.72 19.24
N GLY A 324 -5.57 11.90 18.67
CA GLY A 324 -6.30 12.21 17.45
C GLY A 324 -5.57 11.91 16.14
N ALA A 325 -4.34 11.40 16.20
CA ALA A 325 -3.65 10.82 15.04
C ALA A 325 -3.48 9.29 15.17
N ASP A 326 -4.30 8.65 16.01
CA ASP A 326 -4.27 7.22 16.28
C ASP A 326 -4.45 6.37 15.01
N VAL A 327 -5.35 6.79 14.12
CA VAL A 327 -5.60 6.13 12.83
C VAL A 327 -4.65 6.69 11.78
N CYS A 328 -4.74 8.00 11.53
CA CYS A 328 -3.83 8.78 10.70
C CYS A 328 -3.99 10.28 11.01
N VAL A 329 -3.06 11.09 10.50
CA VAL A 329 -3.20 12.55 10.51
C VAL A 329 -4.33 12.94 9.56
N ASN A 330 -5.12 13.95 9.92
CA ASN A 330 -6.13 14.49 9.01
C ASN A 330 -5.47 14.90 7.67
N PRO A 331 -5.86 14.29 6.54
CA PRO A 331 -5.02 14.31 5.35
C PRO A 331 -5.23 15.55 4.47
N VAL A 332 -6.19 16.43 4.76
CA VAL A 332 -6.57 17.52 3.84
C VAL A 332 -5.40 18.48 3.59
N LEU A 333 -4.73 18.95 4.64
CA LEU A 333 -3.53 19.79 4.48
C LEU A 333 -2.44 19.08 3.67
N LEU A 334 -2.29 17.77 3.87
CA LEU A 334 -1.26 16.97 3.24
C LEU A 334 -1.53 16.74 1.76
N TYR A 335 -2.80 16.56 1.37
CA TYR A 335 -3.20 16.51 -0.04
C TYR A 335 -2.90 17.83 -0.74
N GLU A 336 -3.25 18.96 -0.13
CA GLU A 336 -2.99 20.27 -0.72
C GLU A 336 -1.49 20.60 -0.75
N PHE A 337 -0.73 20.20 0.28
CA PHE A 337 0.73 20.32 0.33
C PHE A 337 1.38 19.55 -0.82
N MET A 338 1.06 18.27 -0.98
CA MET A 338 1.62 17.43 -2.03
C MET A 338 1.25 17.96 -3.44
N ARG A 339 -0.01 18.39 -3.65
CA ARG A 339 -0.44 19.00 -4.92
C ARG A 339 0.33 20.28 -5.24
N ALA A 340 0.50 21.18 -4.26
CA ALA A 340 1.22 22.44 -4.46
C ALA A 340 2.72 22.21 -4.79
N LEU A 341 3.27 21.09 -4.36
CA LEU A 341 4.63 20.66 -4.71
C LEU A 341 4.74 20.01 -6.09
N GLY A 342 3.62 19.72 -6.76
CA GLY A 342 3.59 19.03 -8.05
C GLY A 342 3.51 17.50 -7.95
N VAL A 343 3.23 16.96 -6.76
CA VAL A 343 3.03 15.52 -6.55
C VAL A 343 1.57 15.17 -6.84
N ARG A 344 1.34 14.15 -7.66
CA ARG A 344 -0.01 13.63 -7.92
C ARG A 344 -0.59 13.03 -6.64
N THR A 345 -1.84 13.37 -6.33
CA THR A 345 -2.56 12.83 -5.16
C THR A 345 -3.87 12.19 -5.60
N VAL A 346 -4.43 11.35 -4.74
CA VAL A 346 -5.81 10.87 -4.89
C VAL A 346 -6.78 12.03 -4.97
N THR A 347 -7.87 11.87 -5.72
CA THR A 347 -8.99 12.80 -5.63
C THR A 347 -9.67 12.61 -4.28
N TYR A 348 -10.13 13.70 -3.67
CA TYR A 348 -10.86 13.63 -2.41
C TYR A 348 -12.02 14.62 -2.37
N ASP A 349 -13.04 14.28 -1.58
CA ASP A 349 -14.18 15.14 -1.25
C ASP A 349 -14.39 15.16 0.28
N ILE A 350 -14.90 16.28 0.81
CA ILE A 350 -15.21 16.46 2.23
C ILE A 350 -16.71 16.72 2.35
N ALA A 351 -17.41 15.85 3.07
CA ALA A 351 -18.83 16.00 3.32
C ALA A 351 -19.15 15.87 4.82
N GLU A 352 -20.18 16.56 5.26
CA GLU A 352 -20.79 16.28 6.56
C GLU A 352 -21.37 14.86 6.54
N PHE A 353 -21.10 14.09 7.58
CA PHE A 353 -21.54 12.71 7.64
C PHE A 353 -23.03 12.63 7.93
N ASN A 354 -23.75 12.02 7.00
CA ASN A 354 -25.14 11.63 7.15
C ASN A 354 -25.27 10.19 6.64
N LEU A 355 -25.80 9.29 7.47
CA LEU A 355 -25.87 7.86 7.15
C LEU A 355 -26.60 7.58 5.83
N ALA A 356 -27.77 8.19 5.62
CA ALA A 356 -28.57 7.96 4.41
C ALA A 356 -27.89 8.49 3.14
N SER A 357 -27.32 9.70 3.20
CA SER A 357 -26.56 10.27 2.08
C SER A 357 -25.29 9.47 1.79
N PHE A 358 -24.61 8.99 2.83
CA PHE A 358 -23.42 8.16 2.73
C PHE A 358 -23.73 6.81 2.10
N GLU A 359 -24.77 6.10 2.56
CA GLU A 359 -25.23 4.84 1.96
C GLU A 359 -25.58 5.04 0.47
N THR A 360 -26.28 6.13 0.13
CA THR A 360 -26.60 6.46 -1.27
C THR A 360 -25.36 6.73 -2.12
N ALA A 361 -24.34 7.39 -1.57
CA ALA A 361 -23.06 7.63 -2.25
C ALA A 361 -22.25 6.33 -2.40
N LEU A 362 -22.27 5.48 -1.36
CA LEU A 362 -21.61 4.19 -1.33
C LEU A 362 -22.19 3.25 -2.39
N GLU A 363 -23.52 3.13 -2.48
CA GLU A 363 -24.19 2.32 -3.51
C GLU A 363 -23.87 2.82 -4.93
N ARG A 364 -23.88 4.13 -5.16
CA ARG A 364 -23.44 4.71 -6.45
C ARG A 364 -22.00 4.32 -6.78
N SER A 365 -21.11 4.37 -5.79
CA SER A 365 -19.71 4.02 -5.99
C SER A 365 -19.49 2.51 -6.19
N LYS A 366 -20.33 1.65 -5.60
CA LYS A 366 -20.32 0.21 -5.88
C LYS A 366 -20.68 -0.12 -7.32
N CYS A 367 -21.55 0.66 -7.93
CA CYS A 367 -21.95 0.52 -9.34
C CYS A 367 -20.98 1.22 -10.31
N ALA A 368 -19.89 1.84 -9.83
CA ALA A 368 -18.94 2.52 -10.69
C ALA A 368 -18.20 1.54 -11.62
N TYR A 369 -18.19 1.86 -12.91
CA TYR A 369 -17.47 1.11 -13.94
C TYR A 369 -16.03 1.60 -14.08
N GLN A 370 -15.08 0.69 -14.38
CA GLN A 370 -13.65 0.97 -14.55
C GLN A 370 -12.92 1.61 -13.36
N HIS A 371 -13.54 1.59 -12.17
CA HIS A 371 -12.94 2.07 -10.94
C HIS A 371 -12.89 0.96 -9.90
N GLU A 372 -11.85 0.91 -9.08
CA GLU A 372 -11.69 -0.15 -8.06
C GLU A 372 -12.66 0.09 -6.92
N GLY A 373 -12.85 1.34 -6.52
CA GLY A 373 -13.74 1.75 -5.44
C GLY A 373 -13.23 3.01 -4.76
N GLY A 374 -13.46 3.12 -3.46
CA GLY A 374 -13.04 4.27 -2.66
C GLY A 374 -12.55 3.90 -1.27
N VAL A 375 -11.95 4.89 -0.62
CA VAL A 375 -11.59 4.83 0.80
C VAL A 375 -12.26 6.01 1.51
N HIS A 376 -13.00 5.72 2.56
CA HIS A 376 -13.71 6.70 3.37
C HIS A 376 -13.04 6.81 4.72
N LEU A 377 -12.63 8.02 5.09
CA LEU A 377 -12.11 8.35 6.40
C LEU A 377 -13.25 9.00 7.19
N PHE A 378 -13.60 8.42 8.32
CA PHE A 378 -14.63 8.95 9.21
C PHE A 378 -14.00 9.82 10.26
N LEU A 379 -14.54 11.02 10.48
CA LEU A 379 -14.00 11.98 11.43
C LEU A 379 -15.06 12.45 12.41
N ASP A 380 -14.66 12.67 13.65
CA ASP A 380 -15.50 13.24 14.70
C ASP A 380 -15.67 14.78 14.57
N GLU A 381 -16.32 15.39 15.57
CA GLU A 381 -16.56 16.84 15.62
C GLU A 381 -15.27 17.69 15.61
N ASP A 382 -14.16 17.15 16.11
CA ASP A 382 -12.85 17.82 16.12
C ASP A 382 -12.08 17.64 14.80
N ALA A 383 -12.71 17.03 13.79
CA ALA A 383 -12.10 16.62 12.53
C ALA A 383 -10.91 15.66 12.72
N THR A 384 -10.97 14.82 13.75
CA THR A 384 -10.01 13.74 14.03
C THR A 384 -10.48 12.46 13.35
N VAL A 385 -9.58 11.75 12.64
CA VAL A 385 -9.93 10.49 11.97
C VAL A 385 -10.13 9.39 13.02
N ILE A 386 -11.35 8.88 13.11
CA ILE A 386 -11.74 7.82 14.06
C ILE A 386 -11.75 6.43 13.43
N GLY A 387 -11.74 6.33 12.11
CA GLY A 387 -11.69 5.06 11.40
C GLY A 387 -11.62 5.25 9.89
N MET A 388 -11.27 4.17 9.20
CA MET A 388 -11.21 4.13 7.75
C MET A 388 -11.96 2.90 7.25
N GLN A 389 -12.71 3.07 6.18
CA GLN A 389 -13.40 1.99 5.49
C GLN A 389 -13.08 2.03 4.01
N LYS A 390 -12.73 0.89 3.44
CA LYS A 390 -12.65 0.75 1.98
C LYS A 390 -13.90 0.07 1.44
N HIS A 391 -14.23 0.35 0.20
CA HIS A 391 -15.17 -0.47 -0.56
C HIS A 391 -14.64 -0.65 -1.98
N LYS A 392 -15.25 -1.60 -2.68
CA LYS A 392 -14.91 -1.89 -4.06
C LYS A 392 -16.15 -1.92 -4.93
N SER A 393 -15.98 -1.56 -6.19
CA SER A 393 -17.03 -1.69 -7.18
C SER A 393 -17.31 -3.16 -7.48
N ILE A 394 -18.54 -3.45 -7.87
CA ILE A 394 -18.96 -4.78 -8.31
C ILE A 394 -18.11 -5.20 -9.51
N TRP A 395 -17.94 -4.29 -10.49
CA TRP A 395 -17.10 -4.50 -11.67
C TRP A 395 -15.70 -4.98 -11.28
N TYR A 396 -15.03 -4.26 -10.35
CA TYR A 396 -13.68 -4.61 -9.93
C TYR A 396 -13.61 -5.99 -9.26
N VAL A 397 -14.53 -6.28 -8.34
CA VAL A 397 -14.52 -7.56 -7.61
C VAL A 397 -14.77 -8.73 -8.56
N CYS A 398 -15.70 -8.57 -9.51
CA CYS A 398 -16.00 -9.58 -10.51
C CYS A 398 -14.82 -9.81 -11.47
N LEU A 399 -14.20 -8.75 -12.00
CA LEU A 399 -13.03 -8.89 -12.87
C LEU A 399 -11.82 -9.46 -12.14
N ARG A 400 -11.57 -9.05 -10.90
CA ARG A 400 -10.51 -9.64 -10.06
C ARG A 400 -10.74 -11.14 -9.87
N ALA A 401 -11.97 -11.57 -9.65
CA ALA A 401 -12.31 -12.98 -9.52
C ALA A 401 -12.02 -13.75 -10.82
N ILE A 402 -12.41 -13.20 -11.98
CA ILE A 402 -12.12 -13.79 -13.30
C ILE A 402 -10.60 -13.89 -13.52
N ARG A 403 -9.85 -12.82 -13.25
CA ARG A 403 -8.38 -12.81 -13.34
C ARG A 403 -7.76 -13.94 -12.53
N GLU A 404 -8.10 -14.06 -11.23
CA GLU A 404 -7.48 -15.09 -10.39
C GLU A 404 -7.83 -16.52 -10.84
N LYS A 405 -9.04 -16.75 -11.34
CA LYS A 405 -9.39 -18.06 -11.92
C LYS A 405 -8.66 -18.32 -13.24
N SER A 406 -8.48 -17.30 -14.07
CA SER A 406 -7.74 -17.37 -15.33
C SER A 406 -6.25 -17.64 -15.12
N LYS A 407 -5.63 -16.99 -14.13
CA LYS A 407 -4.24 -17.28 -13.71
C LYS A 407 -4.07 -18.74 -13.27
N MET A 408 -4.99 -19.24 -12.45
CA MET A 408 -4.97 -20.63 -12.01
C MET A 408 -5.16 -21.61 -13.17
N PHE A 409 -6.04 -21.29 -14.11
CA PHE A 409 -6.26 -22.06 -15.33
C PHE A 409 -4.99 -22.13 -16.18
N CYS A 410 -4.39 -20.98 -16.54
CA CYS A 410 -3.14 -20.92 -17.31
C CYS A 410 -2.01 -21.71 -16.64
N ARG A 411 -1.85 -21.55 -15.32
CA ARG A 411 -0.85 -22.32 -14.54
C ARG A 411 -1.11 -23.82 -14.58
N THR A 412 -2.37 -24.25 -14.50
CA THR A 412 -2.73 -25.66 -14.54
C THR A 412 -2.42 -26.26 -15.91
N LEU A 413 -2.72 -25.52 -16.97
CA LEU A 413 -2.54 -25.95 -18.36
C LEU A 413 -1.05 -26.03 -18.74
N ASN A 414 -0.22 -25.10 -18.26
CA ASN A 414 1.23 -25.09 -18.48
C ASN A 414 2.02 -25.98 -17.50
N SER A 415 1.38 -26.55 -16.48
CA SER A 415 2.06 -27.43 -15.52
C SER A 415 2.22 -28.84 -16.08
N LYS A 416 3.47 -29.25 -16.32
CA LYS A 416 3.82 -30.65 -16.64
C LYS A 416 3.66 -31.61 -15.44
N LYS A 417 3.46 -31.08 -14.22
CA LYS A 417 3.31 -31.88 -12.99
C LYS A 417 1.86 -32.32 -12.79
N PRO A 418 1.62 -33.60 -12.42
CA PRO A 418 0.27 -34.05 -12.07
C PRO A 418 -0.23 -33.34 -10.80
N PRO A 419 -1.53 -33.04 -10.71
CA PRO A 419 -2.13 -32.53 -9.48
C PRO A 419 -1.91 -33.47 -8.29
N LYS A 420 -1.86 -32.92 -7.08
CA LYS A 420 -1.69 -33.70 -5.84
C LYS A 420 -2.78 -34.79 -5.77
N GLY A 421 -2.37 -36.05 -5.64
CA GLY A 421 -3.28 -37.21 -5.58
C GLY A 421 -3.69 -37.78 -6.94
N ARG A 422 -3.13 -37.33 -8.07
CA ARG A 422 -3.32 -37.94 -9.39
C ARG A 422 -2.02 -38.49 -9.95
N ALA A 423 -2.13 -39.60 -10.70
CA ALA A 423 -0.99 -40.23 -11.37
C ALA A 423 -0.61 -39.55 -12.69
N LYS A 424 -1.54 -38.85 -13.35
CA LYS A 424 -1.33 -38.19 -14.65
C LYS A 424 -1.76 -36.72 -14.60
N PRO A 425 -1.10 -35.84 -15.38
CA PRO A 425 -1.59 -34.49 -15.64
C PRO A 425 -3.01 -34.52 -16.22
N LYS A 426 -3.77 -33.45 -15.97
CA LYS A 426 -5.10 -33.30 -16.57
C LYS A 426 -4.94 -33.08 -18.07
N SER A 427 -5.85 -33.63 -18.87
CA SER A 427 -5.92 -33.24 -20.28
C SER A 427 -6.30 -31.75 -20.40
N PRO A 428 -5.91 -31.07 -21.49
CA PRO A 428 -6.24 -29.64 -21.67
C PRO A 428 -7.75 -29.34 -21.58
N LYS A 429 -8.60 -30.22 -22.15
CA LYS A 429 -10.06 -30.09 -22.06
C LYS A 429 -10.58 -30.25 -20.63
N GLU A 430 -10.05 -31.20 -19.85
CA GLU A 430 -10.41 -31.34 -18.44
C GLU A 430 -9.99 -30.10 -17.62
N ALA A 431 -8.83 -29.51 -17.92
CA ALA A 431 -8.38 -28.30 -17.27
C ALA A 431 -9.30 -27.11 -17.56
N LEU A 432 -9.81 -26.98 -18.79
CA LEU A 432 -10.78 -25.95 -19.16
C LEU A 432 -12.10 -26.12 -18.40
N GLU A 433 -12.66 -27.33 -18.39
CA GLU A 433 -13.92 -27.59 -17.67
C GLU A 433 -13.78 -27.41 -16.15
N ASP A 434 -12.63 -27.76 -15.58
CA ASP A 434 -12.30 -27.44 -14.19
C ASP A 434 -12.21 -25.93 -13.93
N GLY A 435 -11.59 -25.18 -14.86
CA GLY A 435 -11.54 -23.72 -14.83
C GLY A 435 -12.93 -23.10 -14.82
N LYS A 436 -13.81 -23.50 -15.76
CA LYS A 436 -15.19 -23.05 -15.86
C LYS A 436 -16.01 -23.36 -14.60
N ARG A 437 -15.85 -24.57 -14.03
CA ARG A 437 -16.48 -24.92 -12.74
C ARG A 437 -15.97 -24.06 -11.59
N SER A 438 -14.67 -23.73 -11.57
CA SER A 438 -14.07 -22.87 -10.56
C SER A 438 -14.59 -21.43 -10.64
N VAL A 439 -14.79 -20.91 -11.87
CA VAL A 439 -15.46 -19.63 -12.12
C VAL A 439 -16.90 -19.68 -11.60
N GLN A 440 -17.71 -20.66 -12.03
CA GLN A 440 -19.10 -20.79 -11.57
C GLN A 440 -19.20 -20.85 -10.05
N LYS A 441 -18.38 -21.68 -9.40
CA LYS A 441 -18.37 -21.81 -7.94
C LYS A 441 -18.05 -20.50 -7.24
N ARG A 442 -17.13 -19.69 -7.80
CA ARG A 442 -16.81 -18.37 -7.24
C ARG A 442 -17.98 -17.40 -7.38
N PHE A 443 -18.62 -17.34 -8.54
CA PHE A 443 -19.77 -16.46 -8.78
C PHE A 443 -21.05 -16.91 -8.07
N GLN A 444 -21.19 -18.18 -7.70
CA GLN A 444 -22.24 -18.61 -6.77
C GLN A 444 -22.03 -18.08 -5.34
N ALA A 445 -20.79 -17.75 -4.95
CA ALA A 445 -20.48 -17.21 -3.63
C ALA A 445 -20.56 -15.68 -3.57
N ILE A 446 -20.31 -14.98 -4.68
CA ILE A 446 -20.23 -13.50 -4.75
C ILE A 446 -21.50 -12.78 -4.27
N PRO A 447 -22.73 -13.19 -4.66
CA PRO A 447 -23.97 -12.54 -4.21
C PRO A 447 -24.10 -12.47 -2.69
N GLY A 448 -23.58 -13.50 -2.00
CA GLY A 448 -23.69 -13.60 -0.54
C GLY A 448 -22.94 -12.50 0.22
N PHE A 449 -21.94 -11.86 -0.39
CA PHE A 449 -21.15 -10.79 0.28
C PHE A 449 -21.20 -9.44 -0.46
N LEU A 450 -21.38 -9.41 -1.78
CA LEU A 450 -21.57 -8.14 -2.51
C LEU A 450 -23.02 -7.65 -2.51
N ARG A 451 -23.99 -8.50 -2.10
CA ARG A 451 -25.43 -8.19 -2.13
C ARG A 451 -25.94 -7.82 -3.54
N ILE A 452 -25.40 -8.48 -4.56
CA ILE A 452 -25.83 -8.33 -5.96
C ILE A 452 -26.87 -9.38 -6.36
N SER A 453 -27.59 -9.12 -7.45
CA SER A 453 -28.55 -10.07 -8.02
C SER A 453 -27.86 -11.33 -8.56
N VAL A 454 -28.60 -12.44 -8.60
CA VAL A 454 -28.08 -13.71 -9.14
C VAL A 454 -27.83 -13.56 -10.64
N GLU A 455 -28.70 -12.82 -11.32
CA GLU A 455 -28.63 -12.51 -12.74
C GLU A 455 -27.32 -11.77 -13.09
N LEU A 456 -26.97 -10.73 -12.32
CA LEU A 456 -25.72 -10.00 -12.49
C LEU A 456 -24.50 -10.90 -12.27
N SER A 457 -24.54 -11.72 -11.22
CA SER A 457 -23.47 -12.66 -10.92
C SER A 457 -23.29 -13.73 -11.99
N ASP A 458 -24.39 -14.27 -12.52
CA ASP A 458 -24.39 -15.26 -13.61
C ASP A 458 -23.93 -14.64 -14.93
N ALA A 459 -24.24 -13.37 -15.20
CA ALA A 459 -23.72 -12.64 -16.37
C ALA A 459 -22.19 -12.54 -16.33
N TYR A 460 -21.60 -12.14 -15.19
CA TYR A 460 -20.13 -12.15 -15.04
C TYR A 460 -19.55 -13.57 -15.04
N ALA A 461 -20.25 -14.57 -14.50
CA ALA A 461 -19.81 -15.96 -14.58
C ALA A 461 -19.75 -16.45 -16.03
N ALA A 462 -20.72 -16.06 -16.86
CA ALA A 462 -20.76 -16.37 -18.28
C ALA A 462 -19.60 -15.68 -19.02
N LEU A 463 -19.34 -14.41 -18.76
CA LEU A 463 -18.17 -13.69 -19.30
C LEU A 463 -16.86 -14.39 -18.90
N GLY A 464 -16.71 -14.74 -17.62
CA GLY A 464 -15.52 -15.43 -17.12
C GLY A 464 -15.28 -16.79 -17.80
N LYS A 465 -16.33 -17.57 -18.06
CA LYS A 465 -16.22 -18.85 -18.79
C LYS A 465 -15.83 -18.64 -20.25
N GLN A 466 -16.45 -17.67 -20.92
CA GLN A 466 -16.13 -17.31 -22.31
C GLN A 466 -14.70 -16.80 -22.44
N PHE A 467 -14.20 -16.07 -21.45
CA PHE A 467 -12.81 -15.65 -21.41
C PHE A 467 -11.84 -16.83 -21.28
N LEU A 468 -12.14 -17.84 -20.47
CA LEU A 468 -11.33 -19.06 -20.41
C LEU A 468 -11.35 -19.82 -21.74
N GLU A 469 -12.48 -19.85 -22.44
CA GLU A 469 -12.60 -20.45 -23.79
C GLU A 469 -11.76 -19.67 -24.81
N TYR A 470 -11.86 -18.34 -24.82
CA TYR A 470 -11.02 -17.46 -25.64
C TYR A 470 -9.53 -17.73 -25.39
N LEU A 471 -9.10 -17.74 -24.13
CA LEU A 471 -7.70 -18.05 -23.80
C LEU A 471 -7.30 -19.44 -24.30
N PHE A 472 -8.17 -20.43 -24.14
CA PHE A 472 -7.88 -21.81 -24.53
C PHE A 472 -7.77 -21.98 -26.05
N GLU A 473 -8.71 -21.41 -26.80
CA GLU A 473 -8.81 -21.57 -28.25
C GLU A 473 -7.82 -20.66 -28.99
N GLU A 474 -7.77 -19.36 -28.64
CA GLU A 474 -7.06 -18.34 -29.41
C GLU A 474 -5.62 -18.09 -28.92
N GLU A 475 -5.39 -18.12 -27.60
CA GLU A 475 -4.12 -17.69 -27.01
C GLU A 475 -3.20 -18.85 -26.61
N LEU A 476 -3.77 -20.00 -26.23
CA LEU A 476 -3.06 -21.15 -25.65
C LEU A 476 -3.06 -22.41 -26.53
N PHE A 477 -3.44 -22.31 -27.80
CA PHE A 477 -3.39 -23.41 -28.78
C PHE A 477 -4.04 -24.72 -28.29
N ARG A 478 -5.18 -24.62 -27.60
CA ARG A 478 -5.90 -25.75 -26.99
C ARG A 478 -5.05 -26.60 -26.03
N GLY A 479 -4.00 -26.01 -25.45
CA GLY A 479 -3.01 -26.67 -24.61
C GLY A 479 -2.18 -27.73 -25.32
N ALA A 480 -2.03 -27.62 -26.63
CA ALA A 480 -1.22 -28.50 -27.48
C ALA A 480 -0.20 -27.68 -28.27
N ALA A 481 0.58 -26.84 -27.58
CA ALA A 481 1.67 -26.09 -28.20
C ALA A 481 2.68 -27.07 -28.85
N THR A 482 2.93 -26.90 -30.14
CA THR A 482 3.90 -27.66 -30.92
C THR A 482 5.12 -26.79 -31.21
N GLY A 483 6.27 -27.18 -30.65
CA GLY A 483 7.54 -26.48 -30.84
C GLY A 483 7.80 -25.36 -29.84
N GLU A 484 9.05 -24.89 -29.80
CA GLU A 484 9.54 -23.95 -28.79
C GLU A 484 8.84 -22.58 -28.86
N GLU A 485 8.54 -22.09 -30.07
CA GLU A 485 7.89 -20.79 -30.28
C GLU A 485 6.48 -20.74 -29.66
N GLN A 486 5.68 -21.77 -29.88
CA GLN A 486 4.33 -21.85 -29.31
C GLN A 486 4.37 -22.06 -27.79
N GLU A 487 5.32 -22.83 -27.28
CA GLU A 487 5.52 -22.97 -25.84
C GLU A 487 5.88 -21.64 -25.19
N GLU A 488 6.73 -20.83 -25.83
CA GLU A 488 7.10 -19.50 -25.32
C GLU A 488 5.92 -18.53 -25.35
N LYS A 489 5.12 -18.54 -26.43
CA LYS A 489 3.86 -17.77 -26.48
C LYS A 489 2.91 -18.15 -25.34
N CYS A 490 2.73 -19.44 -25.04
CA CYS A 490 1.90 -19.89 -23.92
C CYS A 490 2.40 -19.39 -22.55
N LYS A 491 3.73 -19.32 -22.36
CA LYS A 491 4.33 -18.73 -21.14
C LYS A 491 4.07 -17.22 -21.10
N GLN A 492 4.24 -16.52 -22.21
CA GLN A 492 3.97 -15.09 -22.31
C GLN A 492 2.50 -14.79 -22.00
N VAL A 493 1.55 -15.53 -22.56
CA VAL A 493 0.10 -15.38 -22.24
C VAL A 493 -0.16 -15.59 -20.75
N THR A 494 0.49 -16.58 -20.12
CA THR A 494 0.35 -16.78 -18.67
C THR A 494 0.84 -15.58 -17.86
N LYS A 495 1.97 -15.01 -18.30
CA LYS A 495 2.53 -13.79 -17.70
C LYS A 495 1.59 -12.61 -17.95
N ASP A 496 1.08 -12.43 -19.16
CA ASP A 496 0.16 -11.33 -19.51
C ASP A 496 -1.16 -11.43 -18.74
N VAL A 497 -1.73 -12.63 -18.54
CA VAL A 497 -2.92 -12.80 -17.70
C VAL A 497 -2.62 -12.48 -16.22
N ALA A 498 -1.39 -12.68 -15.76
CA ALA A 498 -0.97 -12.34 -14.41
C ALA A 498 -0.68 -10.84 -14.24
N ASP A 499 0.10 -10.26 -15.15
CA ASP A 499 0.73 -8.95 -15.01
C ASP A 499 0.08 -7.87 -15.89
N LEU A 500 -0.71 -8.24 -16.90
CA LEU A 500 -1.34 -7.33 -17.87
C LEU A 500 -2.80 -7.73 -18.14
N PHE A 501 -3.49 -8.28 -17.12
CA PHE A 501 -4.87 -8.76 -17.23
C PHE A 501 -5.82 -7.80 -17.98
N PRO A 502 -5.91 -6.50 -17.65
CA PRO A 502 -6.81 -5.59 -18.37
C PRO A 502 -6.52 -5.47 -19.88
N VAL A 503 -5.26 -5.63 -20.30
CA VAL A 503 -4.89 -5.62 -21.72
C VAL A 503 -5.42 -6.88 -22.42
N VAL A 504 -5.24 -8.05 -21.79
CA VAL A 504 -5.75 -9.32 -22.32
C VAL A 504 -7.28 -9.34 -22.31
N TRP A 505 -7.89 -8.80 -21.26
CA TRP A 505 -9.33 -8.67 -21.12
C TRP A 505 -9.94 -7.77 -22.21
N LYS A 506 -9.34 -6.60 -22.46
CA LYS A 506 -9.76 -5.69 -23.53
C LYS A 506 -9.75 -6.38 -24.90
N ARG A 507 -8.67 -7.12 -25.24
CA ARG A 507 -8.60 -7.88 -26.49
C ARG A 507 -9.71 -8.92 -26.60
N PHE A 508 -10.04 -9.62 -25.51
CA PHE A 508 -11.16 -10.56 -25.49
C PHE A 508 -12.50 -9.88 -25.78
N LEU A 509 -12.78 -8.74 -25.13
CA LEU A 509 -14.02 -7.99 -25.35
C LEU A 509 -14.12 -7.49 -26.80
N GLU A 510 -13.02 -6.95 -27.34
CA GLU A 510 -12.92 -6.49 -28.73
C GLU A 510 -13.11 -7.65 -29.73
N HIS A 511 -12.50 -8.81 -29.46
CA HIS A 511 -12.60 -9.99 -30.32
C HIS A 511 -14.00 -10.59 -30.37
N THR A 512 -14.69 -10.61 -29.22
CA THR A 512 -16.02 -11.26 -29.09
C THR A 512 -17.20 -10.30 -29.29
N GLY A 513 -16.96 -8.98 -29.24
CA GLY A 513 -18.02 -7.97 -29.23
C GLY A 513 -18.83 -7.94 -27.92
N LEU A 514 -18.34 -8.58 -26.86
CA LEU A 514 -18.98 -8.60 -25.54
C LEU A 514 -18.68 -7.32 -24.75
N ASN A 515 -19.48 -7.07 -23.72
CA ASN A 515 -19.34 -5.92 -22.83
C ASN A 515 -19.32 -6.37 -21.36
N ASP A 516 -18.48 -5.75 -20.55
CA ASP A 516 -18.35 -5.98 -19.11
C ASP A 516 -18.94 -4.85 -18.24
N ALA A 517 -19.51 -3.81 -18.85
CA ALA A 517 -20.37 -2.84 -18.19
C ALA A 517 -21.79 -3.43 -18.03
N ILE A 518 -21.96 -4.31 -17.04
CA ILE A 518 -23.24 -4.94 -16.73
C ILE A 518 -23.94 -4.15 -15.62
N GLU A 519 -25.12 -3.61 -15.93
CA GLU A 519 -25.95 -2.86 -14.99
C GLU A 519 -26.73 -3.81 -14.05
N GLN A 520 -26.98 -3.34 -12.82
CA GLN A 520 -27.69 -4.10 -11.77
C GLN A 520 -29.21 -4.06 -11.94
#